data_AF-A0A961MS40-F1
#
_entry.id   AF-A0A961MS40-F1
#
_cell.length_a   1.000
_cell.length_b   1.000
_cell.length_c   1.000
_cell.angle_alpha   90.00
_cell.angle_beta   90.00
_cell.angle_gamma   90.00
#
_symmetry.space_group_name_H-M   'P 1'
#
loop_
_entity.id
_entity.type
_entity.pdbx_description
1 polymer ?
#
loop_
_entity_poly.entity_id
_entity_poly.type
_entity_poly.pdbx_seq_one_letter_code
_entity_poly.pdbx_strand_id
1 'polypeptide(L)'
;MDNLLNALVLLSNFVLIPAIAYGAQLALGALGVTLIYAVLRFSNFAHGDTMAFGTAIVILCTWWLQGHGIGLGPLPTALLALPVGILAA
;
A
#
# COMPACT_ATOMS: atom_id res chain seq x y z
N MET A 1 26.07 -38.30 -30.90
CA MET A 1 26.20 -37.22 -29.89
C MET A 1 24.93 -36.38 -29.83
N ASP A 2 24.12 -36.42 -30.88
CA ASP A 2 22.92 -35.63 -31.09
C ASP A 2 21.74 -36.07 -30.20
N ASN A 3 21.62 -37.37 -29.89
CA ASN A 3 20.53 -37.87 -29.03
C ASN A 3 20.59 -37.34 -27.59
N LEU A 4 21.78 -37.16 -27.03
CA LEU A 4 21.92 -36.65 -25.67
C LEU A 4 21.58 -35.16 -25.59
N LEU A 5 22.08 -34.38 -26.54
CA LEU A 5 21.75 -32.95 -26.65
C LEU A 5 20.26 -32.74 -26.91
N ASN A 6 19.67 -33.53 -27.79
CA ASN A 6 18.24 -33.45 -28.09
C ASN A 6 17.38 -33.84 -26.89
N ALA A 7 17.77 -34.89 -26.14
CA ALA A 7 17.11 -35.24 -24.88
C ALA A 7 17.17 -34.11 -23.83
N LEU A 8 18.31 -33.41 -23.72
CA LEU A 8 18.45 -32.25 -22.85
C LEU A 8 17.58 -31.07 -23.29
N VAL A 9 17.48 -30.83 -24.60
CA VAL A 9 16.61 -29.78 -25.17
C VAL A 9 15.14 -30.09 -24.87
N LEU A 10 14.70 -31.34 -25.08
CA LEU A 10 13.33 -31.78 -24.78
C LEU A 10 13.01 -31.66 -23.30
N LEU A 11 13.90 -32.12 -22.41
CA LEU A 11 13.74 -31.98 -20.97
C LEU A 11 13.69 -30.52 -20.54
N SER A 12 14.51 -29.66 -21.13
CA SER A 12 14.51 -28.23 -20.82
C SER A 12 13.21 -27.57 -21.25
N ASN A 13 12.72 -27.88 -22.45
CA ASN A 13 11.54 -27.27 -23.05
C ASN A 13 10.23 -27.69 -22.39
N PHE A 14 10.10 -28.97 -22.03
CA PHE A 14 8.84 -29.54 -21.52
C PHE A 14 8.79 -29.69 -20.00
N VAL A 15 9.93 -29.70 -19.32
CA VAL A 15 9.98 -29.95 -17.87
C VAL A 15 10.58 -28.77 -17.13
N LEU A 16 11.85 -28.43 -17.36
CA LEU A 16 12.54 -27.42 -16.54
C LEU A 16 11.92 -26.03 -16.67
N ILE A 17 11.80 -25.51 -17.89
CA ILE A 17 11.29 -24.15 -18.11
C ILE A 17 9.83 -24.04 -17.63
N PRO A 18 8.91 -24.95 -17.99
CA PRO A 18 7.53 -24.88 -17.51
C PRO A 18 7.40 -25.04 -15.99
N ALA A 19 8.16 -25.96 -15.37
CA ALA A 19 8.09 -26.19 -13.93
C ALA A 19 8.59 -24.98 -13.13
N ILE A 20 9.68 -24.34 -13.57
CA ILE A 20 10.21 -23.13 -12.94
C ILE A 20 9.24 -21.96 -13.13
N ALA A 21 8.66 -21.80 -14.33
CA ALA A 21 7.69 -20.74 -14.59
C ALA A 21 6.44 -20.89 -13.71
N TYR A 22 5.88 -22.09 -13.60
CA TYR A 22 4.72 -22.37 -12.76
C TYR A 22 5.04 -22.22 -11.27
N GLY A 23 6.21 -22.72 -10.84
CA GLY A 23 6.69 -22.54 -9.47
C GLY A 23 6.89 -21.08 -9.09
N ALA A 24 7.44 -20.26 -10.00
CA ALA A 24 7.62 -18.83 -9.80
C ALA A 24 6.27 -18.10 -9.69
N GLN A 25 5.26 -18.49 -10.48
CA GLN A 25 3.91 -17.94 -10.40
C GLN A 25 3.27 -18.23 -9.03
N LEU A 26 3.37 -19.48 -8.57
CA LEU A 26 2.88 -19.87 -7.24
C LEU A 26 3.64 -19.15 -6.12
N ALA A 27 4.97 -19.02 -6.25
CA ALA A 27 5.80 -18.33 -5.28
C ALA A 27 5.48 -16.83 -5.21
N LEU A 28 5.21 -16.17 -6.34
CA LEU A 28 4.74 -14.77 -6.37
C LEU A 28 3.37 -14.63 -5.71
N GLY A 29 2.45 -15.59 -5.92
CA GLY A 29 1.17 -15.62 -5.22
C GLY A 29 1.33 -15.77 -3.70
N ALA A 30 2.18 -16.70 -3.26
CA ALA A 30 2.50 -16.90 -1.84
C ALA A 30 3.18 -15.67 -1.23
N LEU A 31 4.13 -15.04 -1.94
CA LEU A 31 4.77 -13.79 -1.51
C LEU A 31 3.74 -12.68 -1.33
N GLY A 32 2.79 -12.51 -2.27
CA GLY A 32 1.69 -11.56 -2.13
C GLY A 32 0.90 -11.77 -0.83
N VAL A 33 0.54 -13.02 -0.52
CA VAL A 33 -0.16 -13.36 0.73
C VAL A 33 0.71 -13.09 1.96
N THR A 34 2.00 -13.44 1.94
CA THR A 34 2.90 -13.15 3.07
C THR A 34 3.12 -11.65 3.28
N LEU A 35 3.14 -10.85 2.21
CA LEU A 35 3.21 -9.39 2.31
C LEU A 35 1.94 -8.83 2.91
N ILE A 36 0.76 -9.31 2.50
CA ILE A 36 -0.51 -8.90 3.12
C ILE A 36 -0.49 -9.19 4.63
N TYR A 37 -0.12 -10.40 5.05
CA TYR A 37 -0.05 -10.74 6.48
C TYR A 37 1.08 -10.04 7.23
N ALA A 38 2.24 -9.86 6.62
CA ALA A 38 3.37 -9.11 7.19
C ALA A 38 3.01 -7.64 7.37
N VAL A 39 2.21 -7.09 6.46
CA VAL A 39 1.71 -5.74 6.56
C VAL A 39 0.56 -5.68 7.57
N LEU A 40 -0.39 -6.62 7.63
CA LEU A 40 -1.42 -6.66 8.69
C LEU A 40 -0.86 -6.73 10.12
N ARG A 41 0.37 -7.26 10.32
CA ARG A 41 1.05 -7.20 11.64
C ARG A 41 1.60 -5.81 11.99
N PHE A 42 1.74 -4.93 11.00
CA PHE A 42 2.22 -3.54 11.12
C PHE A 42 1.20 -2.50 10.62
N SER A 43 0.06 -2.94 10.12
CA SER A 43 -0.98 -2.13 9.52
C SER A 43 -2.23 -2.28 10.35
N ASN A 44 -2.32 -1.33 11.25
CA ASN A 44 -3.57 -0.65 11.46
C ASN A 44 -3.95 0.14 10.18
N PHE A 45 -4.05 -0.51 9.00
CA PHE A 45 -4.31 0.16 7.71
C PHE A 45 -5.68 0.85 7.71
N ALA A 46 -6.64 0.27 8.43
CA ALA A 46 -7.92 0.90 8.71
C ALA A 46 -7.72 2.29 9.31
N HIS A 47 -6.87 2.44 10.34
CA HIS A 47 -6.55 3.77 10.89
C HIS A 47 -5.67 4.60 9.97
N GLY A 48 -4.84 4.01 9.11
CA GLY A 48 -4.05 4.77 8.13
C GLY A 48 -4.94 5.60 7.20
N ASP A 49 -5.98 4.97 6.66
CA ASP A 49 -6.97 5.63 5.80
C ASP A 49 -7.84 6.62 6.59
N THR A 50 -8.25 6.30 7.82
CA THR A 50 -8.99 7.24 8.68
C THR A 50 -8.14 8.45 9.11
N MET A 51 -6.86 8.25 9.41
CA MET A 51 -5.93 9.33 9.75
C MET A 51 -5.68 10.24 8.54
N ALA A 52 -5.55 9.68 7.33
CA ALA A 52 -5.43 10.47 6.10
C ALA A 52 -6.72 11.28 5.82
N PHE A 53 -7.89 10.66 6.00
CA PHE A 53 -9.19 11.32 5.84
C PHE A 53 -9.39 12.45 6.85
N GLY A 54 -9.14 12.21 8.14
CA GLY A 54 -9.21 13.24 9.18
C GLY A 54 -8.30 14.42 8.88
N THR A 55 -7.07 14.16 8.41
CA THR A 55 -6.11 15.23 8.02
C THR A 55 -6.61 16.07 6.84
N ALA A 56 -7.21 15.43 5.82
CA ALA A 56 -7.77 16.14 4.68
C ALA A 56 -8.89 17.12 5.12
N ILE A 57 -9.73 16.70 6.06
CA ILE A 57 -10.81 17.55 6.61
C ILE A 57 -10.24 18.72 7.40
N VAL A 58 -9.20 18.50 8.22
CA VAL A 58 -8.50 19.60 8.92
C VAL A 58 -7.99 20.64 7.93
N ILE A 59 -7.39 20.23 6.82
CA ILE A 59 -6.86 21.14 5.81
C ILE A 59 -7.99 21.96 5.16
N LEU A 60 -9.10 21.33 4.79
CA LEU A 60 -10.25 22.02 4.19
C LEU A 60 -10.88 23.02 5.15
N CYS A 61 -11.09 22.65 6.41
CA CYS A 61 -11.59 23.55 7.45
C CYS A 61 -10.60 24.69 7.74
N THR A 62 -9.30 24.41 7.72
CA THR A 62 -8.26 25.45 7.89
C THR A 62 -8.35 26.48 6.77
N TRP A 63 -8.51 26.03 5.52
CA TRP A 63 -8.72 26.90 4.37
C TRP A 63 -9.97 27.76 4.53
N TRP A 64 -11.08 27.16 4.97
CA TRP A 64 -12.33 27.89 5.22
C TRP A 64 -12.20 28.95 6.32
N LEU A 65 -11.56 28.61 7.44
CA LEU A 65 -11.29 29.53 8.56
C LEU A 65 -10.36 30.68 8.14
N GLN A 66 -9.28 30.37 7.41
CA GLN A 66 -8.37 31.39 6.88
C GLN A 66 -9.08 32.31 5.88
N GLY A 67 -9.98 31.78 5.05
CA GLY A 67 -10.82 32.57 4.15
C GLY A 67 -11.77 33.54 4.86
N HIS A 68 -12.14 33.26 6.12
CA HIS A 68 -12.94 34.14 6.98
C HIS A 68 -12.07 35.06 7.87
N GLY A 69 -10.75 35.07 7.68
CA GLY A 69 -9.82 35.88 8.48
C GLY A 69 -9.61 35.37 9.91
N ILE A 70 -10.03 34.14 10.23
CA ILE A 70 -9.88 33.54 11.55
C ILE A 70 -8.51 32.85 11.63
N GLY A 71 -7.66 33.34 12.53
CA GLY A 71 -6.31 32.78 12.75
C GLY A 71 -5.87 32.92 14.20
N LEU A 72 -4.85 32.15 14.60
CA LEU A 72 -4.32 32.11 15.97
C LEU A 72 -3.00 32.88 16.15
N GLY A 73 -2.81 34.00 15.43
CA GLY A 73 -1.58 34.78 15.52
C GLY A 73 -0.35 33.94 15.13
N PRO A 74 0.62 33.69 16.04
CA PRO A 74 1.81 32.89 15.73
C PRO A 74 1.52 31.37 15.62
N LEU A 75 0.36 30.89 16.07
CA LEU A 75 0.01 29.47 16.04
C LEU A 75 -0.77 29.11 14.76
N PRO A 76 -0.58 27.88 14.20
CA PRO A 76 -1.32 27.43 13.03
C PRO A 76 -2.84 27.43 13.24
N THR A 77 -3.59 28.02 12.32
CA THR A 77 -5.07 27.95 12.29
C THR A 77 -5.58 26.51 12.26
N ALA A 78 -4.76 25.55 11.80
CA ALA A 78 -5.07 24.13 11.81
C ALA A 78 -5.42 23.58 13.21
N LEU A 79 -4.89 24.16 14.30
CA LEU A 79 -5.25 23.77 15.66
C LEU A 79 -6.73 24.01 15.98
N LEU A 80 -7.34 25.05 15.42
CA LEU A 80 -8.78 25.31 15.54
C LEU A 80 -9.61 24.32 14.72
N ALA A 81 -9.05 23.78 13.64
CA ALA A 81 -9.71 22.81 12.77
C ALA A 81 -9.58 21.36 13.25
N LEU A 82 -8.67 21.06 14.20
CA LEU A 82 -8.46 19.71 14.75
C LEU A 82 -9.73 19.06 15.31
N PRO A 83 -10.59 19.73 16.11
CA PRO A 83 -11.81 19.11 16.63
C PRO A 83 -12.75 18.64 15.51
N VAL A 84 -12.79 19.36 14.39
CA VAL A 84 -13.61 19.01 13.22
C VAL A 84 -13.02 17.79 12.50
N GLY A 85 -11.70 17.72 12.35
CA GLY A 85 -11.02 16.54 11.80
C GLY A 85 -11.15 15.29 12.67
N ILE A 86 -11.16 15.44 14.00
CA ILE A 86 -11.33 14.34 14.96
C ILE A 86 -12.76 13.81 14.94
N LEU A 87 -13.77 14.67 14.78
CA LEU A 87 -15.18 14.25 14.69
C LEU A 87 -15.53 13.56 13.37
N ALA A 88 -14.74 13.80 12.33
CA ALA A 88 -15.00 13.26 11.00
C ALA A 88 -14.22 11.99 10.67
N ALA A 89 -13.15 11.68 11.43
CA ALA A 89 -12.41 10.43 11.37
C ALA A 89 -13.07 9.37 12.28
#